data_AF-A0A9P7F1S8-F1
#
_entry.id   AF-A0A9P7F1S8-F1
#
_cell.length_a   1.000
_cell.length_b   1.000
_cell.length_c   1.000
_cell.angle_alpha   90.00
_cell.angle_beta   90.00
_cell.angle_gamma   90.00
#
_symmetry.space_group_name_H-M   'P 1'
#
loop_
_entity.id
_entity.type
_entity.pdbx_description
1 polymer ?
#
loop_
_entity_poly.entity_id
_entity_poly.type
_entity_poly.pdbx_seq_one_letter_code
_entity_poly.pdbx_strand_id
1 'polypeptide(L)'
;MSTQSFDPNNAQNLVEIEKQFAVKAVEHAQTYWNLLEKVPPRSLKLTKLDDEIYEHTMSTFPEFNEENHAHLVKLDEDWLKSNIGKKKWREFCQVYEKKVKDYNFGSLIRTDARKEYGETNTIFVTRIQFYAIEIARNRLGLNDGAHEIAKADAEKERLKKEKAAKKNGTS
;
A
#
# COMPACT_ATOMS: atom_id res chain seq x y z
N MET A 1 -1.10 25.54 32.52
CA MET A 1 0.24 25.88 31.99
C MET A 1 1.20 24.79 32.45
N SER A 2 1.44 23.80 31.60
CA SER A 2 2.52 22.83 31.80
C SER A 2 3.16 22.60 30.45
N THR A 3 4.17 23.40 30.15
CA THR A 3 5.12 23.17 29.05
C THR A 3 5.77 21.81 29.31
N GLN A 4 5.29 20.77 28.62
CA GLN A 4 6.05 19.52 28.54
C GLN A 4 7.40 19.87 27.93
N SER A 5 8.44 19.68 28.72
CA SER A 5 9.84 19.93 28.36
C SER A 5 10.16 19.15 27.08
N PHE A 6 10.53 19.87 26.03
CA PHE A 6 11.00 19.29 24.79
C PHE A 6 12.35 18.63 25.08
N ASP A 7 12.40 17.29 25.11
CA ASP A 7 13.65 16.54 25.26
C ASP A 7 14.30 16.38 23.87
N PRO A 8 15.40 17.09 23.56
CA PRO A 8 16.01 17.08 22.24
C PRO A 8 16.55 15.69 21.84
N ASN A 9 16.96 14.88 22.82
CA ASN A 9 17.47 13.53 22.56
C ASN A 9 16.34 12.58 22.18
N ASN A 10 15.16 12.73 22.79
CA ASN A 10 13.98 11.96 22.40
C ASN A 10 13.46 12.42 21.02
N ALA A 11 13.48 13.73 20.74
CA ALA A 11 13.11 14.26 19.43
C ALA A 11 14.01 13.73 18.31
N GLN A 12 15.32 13.64 18.52
CA GLN A 12 16.25 13.12 17.52
C GLN A 12 16.08 11.60 17.29
N ASN A 13 15.80 10.84 18.35
CA ASN A 13 15.44 9.42 18.23
C ASN A 13 14.11 9.22 17.48
N LEU A 14 13.09 10.05 17.76
CA LEU A 14 11.79 10.00 17.07
C LEU A 14 11.93 10.31 15.57
N VAL A 15 12.70 11.34 15.21
CA VAL A 15 12.95 11.70 13.80
C VAL A 15 13.71 10.59 13.06
N GLU A 16 14.70 9.97 13.68
CA GLU A 16 15.44 8.85 13.07
C GLU A 16 14.53 7.63 12.87
N ILE A 17 13.69 7.34 13.86
CA ILE A 17 12.69 6.28 13.80
C ILE A 17 11.70 6.54 12.66
N GLU A 18 11.15 7.75 12.56
CA GLU A 18 10.23 8.16 11.48
C GLU A 18 10.87 8.03 10.09
N LYS A 19 12.13 8.43 9.94
CA LYS A 19 12.88 8.23 8.69
C LYS A 19 13.00 6.76 8.31
N GLN A 20 13.37 5.90 9.27
CA GLN A 20 13.48 4.46 9.02
C GLN A 20 12.12 3.83 8.69
N PHE A 21 11.04 4.30 9.31
CA PHE A 21 9.67 3.90 8.95
C PHE A 21 9.32 4.30 7.52
N ALA A 22 9.63 5.54 7.12
CA ALA A 22 9.38 6.02 5.77
C ALA A 22 10.14 5.21 4.72
N VAL A 23 11.43 4.91 4.97
CA VAL A 23 12.26 4.08 4.08
C VAL A 23 11.61 2.70 3.87
N LYS A 24 11.25 2.01 4.95
CA LYS A 24 10.61 0.69 4.86
C LYS A 24 9.26 0.72 4.14
N ALA A 25 8.48 1.77 4.34
CA ALA A 25 7.18 1.91 3.68
C ALA A 25 7.33 2.14 2.17
N VAL A 26 8.34 2.91 1.75
CA VAL A 26 8.71 3.12 0.34
C VAL A 26 9.26 1.84 -0.28
N GLU A 27 10.17 1.13 0.40
CA GLU A 27 10.69 -0.16 -0.06
C GLU A 27 9.57 -1.19 -0.25
N HIS A 28 8.61 -1.24 0.67
CA HIS A 28 7.43 -2.09 0.54
C HIS A 28 6.58 -1.71 -0.68
N ALA A 29 6.31 -0.43 -0.90
CA ALA A 29 5.57 0.05 -2.07
C ALA A 29 6.26 -0.32 -3.38
N GLN A 30 7.58 -0.12 -3.46
CA GLN A 30 8.39 -0.48 -4.62
C GLN A 30 8.40 -2.00 -4.85
N THR A 31 8.52 -2.79 -3.78
CA THR A 31 8.49 -4.25 -3.86
C THR A 31 7.15 -4.73 -4.40
N TYR A 32 6.05 -4.16 -3.90
CA TYR A 32 4.72 -4.47 -4.40
C TYR A 32 4.52 -4.05 -5.86
N TRP A 33 5.00 -2.87 -6.25
CA TRP A 33 4.95 -2.42 -7.65
C TRP A 33 5.72 -3.35 -8.59
N ASN A 34 6.90 -3.83 -8.18
CA ASN A 34 7.68 -4.82 -8.94
C ASN A 34 6.98 -6.18 -9.02
N LEU A 35 6.17 -6.55 -8.01
CA LEU A 35 5.35 -7.76 -8.07
C LEU A 35 4.21 -7.58 -9.09
N LEU A 36 3.53 -6.44 -9.04
CA LEU A 36 2.53 -6.08 -10.04
C LEU A 36 3.13 -6.09 -11.43
N GLU A 37 4.32 -5.54 -11.68
CA GLU A 37 4.98 -5.62 -12.99
C GLU A 37 5.09 -7.06 -13.53
N LYS A 38 5.51 -8.00 -12.68
CA LYS A 38 5.95 -9.34 -13.11
C LYS A 38 4.86 -10.40 -13.13
N VAL A 39 3.82 -10.22 -12.30
CA VAL A 39 2.83 -11.27 -12.03
C VAL A 39 1.43 -10.67 -12.18
N PRO A 40 0.52 -11.34 -12.92
CA PRO A 40 -0.87 -10.90 -13.02
C PRO A 40 -1.50 -10.75 -11.63
N PRO A 41 -2.17 -9.61 -11.32
CA PRO A 41 -2.67 -9.30 -9.98
C PRO A 41 -3.52 -10.40 -9.36
N ARG A 42 -4.41 -11.02 -10.13
CA ARG A 42 -5.31 -12.10 -9.69
C ARG A 42 -4.59 -13.37 -9.21
N SER A 43 -3.32 -13.54 -9.59
CA SER A 43 -2.50 -14.69 -9.20
C SER A 43 -1.52 -14.39 -8.06
N LEU A 44 -1.42 -13.12 -7.63
CA LEU A 44 -0.58 -12.72 -6.52
C LEU A 44 -1.16 -13.20 -5.19
N LYS A 45 -0.30 -13.79 -4.36
CA LYS A 45 -0.58 -14.04 -2.94
C LYS A 45 0.28 -13.12 -2.08
N LEU A 46 -0.34 -12.28 -1.27
CA LEU A 46 0.37 -11.30 -0.42
C LEU A 46 0.71 -11.88 0.95
N THR A 47 -0.11 -12.80 1.45
CA THR A 47 0.13 -13.56 2.68
C THR A 47 -0.51 -14.95 2.60
N LYS A 48 -0.21 -15.79 3.59
CA LYS A 48 -0.84 -17.12 3.75
C LYS A 48 -2.32 -17.03 4.14
N LEU A 49 -2.75 -15.86 4.61
CA LEU A 49 -4.10 -15.59 5.10
C LEU A 49 -4.97 -14.85 4.08
N ASP A 50 -4.61 -14.85 2.79
CA ASP A 50 -5.30 -14.03 1.79
C ASP A 50 -6.81 -14.33 1.70
N ASP A 51 -7.19 -15.61 1.77
CA ASP A 51 -8.59 -16.02 1.74
C ASP A 51 -9.36 -15.50 2.97
N GLU A 52 -8.81 -15.72 4.18
CA GLU A 52 -9.41 -15.25 5.44
C GLU A 52 -9.53 -13.72 5.46
N ILE A 53 -8.48 -13.01 5.05
CA ILE A 53 -8.45 -11.55 5.02
C ILE A 53 -9.49 -11.03 4.04
N TYR A 54 -9.56 -11.60 2.84
CA TYR A 54 -10.54 -11.19 1.83
C TYR A 54 -11.97 -11.36 2.32
N GLU A 55 -12.31 -12.55 2.85
CA GLU A 55 -13.66 -12.83 3.36
C GLU A 55 -14.04 -11.89 4.51
N HIS A 56 -13.13 -11.70 5.47
CA HIS A 56 -13.36 -10.77 6.57
C HIS A 56 -13.47 -9.31 6.08
N THR A 57 -12.68 -8.90 5.08
CA THR A 57 -12.81 -7.56 4.47
C THR A 57 -14.18 -7.38 3.83
N MET A 58 -14.66 -8.33 3.02
CA MET A 58 -15.95 -8.22 2.34
C MET A 58 -17.13 -8.27 3.34
N SER A 59 -17.00 -9.02 4.43
CA SER A 59 -18.02 -9.05 5.48
C SER A 59 -18.03 -7.78 6.34
N THR A 60 -16.86 -7.22 6.65
CA THR A 60 -16.76 -6.03 7.52
C THR A 60 -17.07 -4.74 6.77
N PHE A 61 -16.71 -4.67 5.49
CA PHE A 61 -16.90 -3.50 4.63
C PHE A 61 -17.82 -3.85 3.46
N PRO A 62 -19.13 -4.07 3.68
CA PRO A 62 -20.08 -4.36 2.60
C PRO A 62 -20.08 -3.27 1.52
N GLU A 63 -19.77 -2.03 1.89
CA GLU A 63 -19.59 -0.90 0.96
C GLU A 63 -18.54 -1.15 -0.14
N PHE A 64 -17.60 -2.08 0.09
CA PHE A 64 -16.60 -2.45 -0.92
C PHE A 64 -17.15 -3.36 -2.02
N ASN A 65 -18.33 -3.96 -1.82
CA ASN A 65 -19.00 -4.80 -2.79
C ASN A 65 -20.09 -4.05 -3.59
N GLU A 66 -20.38 -2.79 -3.22
CA GLU A 66 -21.40 -1.97 -3.85
C GLU A 66 -20.83 -1.17 -5.04
N GLU A 67 -21.72 -0.66 -5.91
CA GLU A 67 -21.41 0.30 -6.97
C GLU A 67 -20.16 -0.04 -7.82
N ASN A 68 -20.06 -1.30 -8.26
CA ASN A 68 -18.89 -1.81 -9.02
C ASN A 68 -17.56 -1.63 -8.28
N HIS A 69 -17.56 -1.80 -6.96
CA HIS A 69 -16.39 -1.67 -6.08
C HIS A 69 -15.78 -0.26 -6.08
N ALA A 70 -16.59 0.79 -6.26
CA ALA A 70 -16.11 2.18 -6.34
C ALA A 70 -15.20 2.57 -5.16
N HIS A 71 -15.58 2.15 -3.94
CA HIS A 71 -14.82 2.40 -2.71
C HIS A 71 -13.49 1.64 -2.62
N LEU A 72 -13.31 0.56 -3.40
CA LEU A 72 -12.02 -0.11 -3.55
C LEU A 72 -11.20 0.48 -4.70
N VAL A 73 -11.85 0.92 -5.78
CA VAL A 73 -11.17 1.57 -6.91
C VAL A 73 -10.54 2.88 -6.45
N LYS A 74 -11.31 3.73 -5.75
CA LYS A 74 -10.83 4.99 -5.20
C LYS A 74 -11.17 5.09 -3.72
N LEU A 75 -10.14 5.08 -2.88
CA LEU A 75 -10.27 5.21 -1.44
C LEU A 75 -10.72 6.62 -1.07
N ASP A 76 -11.66 6.70 -0.14
CA ASP A 76 -12.07 7.94 0.50
C ASP A 76 -11.16 8.21 1.72
N GLU A 77 -10.21 9.11 1.55
CA GLU A 77 -9.26 9.49 2.59
C GLU A 77 -9.94 10.19 3.78
N ASP A 78 -11.00 10.97 3.54
CA ASP A 78 -11.73 11.66 4.59
C ASP A 78 -12.50 10.65 5.45
N TRP A 79 -13.12 9.66 4.82
CA TRP A 79 -13.76 8.56 5.55
C TRP A 79 -12.76 7.73 6.35
N LEU A 80 -11.59 7.39 5.78
CA LEU A 80 -10.52 6.67 6.49
C LEU A 80 -10.03 7.44 7.73
N LYS A 81 -10.00 8.78 7.66
CA LYS A 81 -9.59 9.65 8.77
C LYS A 81 -10.72 9.98 9.74
N SER A 82 -11.98 9.74 9.35
CA SER A 82 -13.16 9.96 10.19
C SER A 82 -13.13 9.10 11.45
N ASN A 83 -13.87 9.52 12.48
CA ASN A 83 -13.98 8.75 13.73
C ASN A 83 -14.58 7.35 13.50
N ILE A 84 -15.53 7.24 12.56
CA ILE A 84 -16.18 5.98 12.20
C ILE A 84 -15.19 5.05 11.49
N GLY A 85 -14.51 5.55 10.45
CA GLY A 85 -13.52 4.78 9.69
C GLY A 85 -12.37 4.32 10.58
N LYS A 86 -11.82 5.21 11.41
CA LYS A 86 -10.75 4.88 12.38
C LYS A 86 -11.17 3.78 13.35
N LYS A 87 -12.39 3.86 13.90
CA LYS A 87 -12.90 2.85 14.83
C LYS A 87 -13.05 1.49 14.14
N LYS A 88 -13.70 1.46 12.98
CA LYS A 88 -13.95 0.24 12.20
C LYS A 88 -12.65 -0.44 11.77
N TRP A 89 -11.69 0.34 11.28
CA TRP A 89 -10.36 -0.18 10.94
C TRP A 89 -9.56 -0.63 12.16
N ARG A 90 -9.67 0.05 13.30
CA ARG A 90 -9.00 -0.37 14.54
C ARG A 90 -9.50 -1.74 14.99
N GLU A 91 -10.80 -1.95 15.00
CA GLU A 91 -11.43 -3.24 15.32
C GLU A 91 -10.97 -4.33 14.34
N PHE A 92 -10.97 -4.04 13.04
CA PHE A 92 -10.47 -4.95 12.02
C PHE A 92 -8.98 -5.31 12.24
N CYS A 93 -8.12 -4.32 12.51
CA CYS A 93 -6.69 -4.54 12.72
C CYS A 93 -6.41 -5.45 13.92
N GLN A 94 -7.16 -5.29 15.01
CA GLN A 94 -6.94 -6.05 16.26
C GLN A 94 -7.17 -7.56 16.07
N VAL A 95 -8.06 -7.97 15.16
CA VAL A 95 -8.29 -9.40 14.85
C VAL A 95 -7.01 -10.09 14.36
N TYR A 96 -6.10 -9.35 13.72
CA TYR A 96 -4.88 -9.88 13.13
C TYR A 96 -3.63 -9.70 13.99
N GLU A 97 -3.74 -9.10 15.19
CA GLU A 97 -2.60 -8.82 16.07
C GLU A 97 -1.70 -10.05 16.32
N LYS A 98 -2.32 -11.21 16.49
CA LYS A 98 -1.61 -12.49 16.75
C LYS A 98 -1.45 -13.36 15.52
N LYS A 99 -2.03 -12.99 14.38
CA LYS A 99 -2.05 -13.79 13.15
C LYS A 99 -1.08 -13.27 12.10
N VAL A 100 -0.91 -11.95 12.02
CA VAL A 100 -0.05 -11.28 11.04
C VAL A 100 1.10 -10.61 11.78
N LYS A 101 2.32 -11.04 11.48
CA LYS A 101 3.51 -10.39 11.99
C LYS A 101 3.53 -8.93 11.53
N ASP A 102 3.82 -8.02 12.46
CA ASP A 102 3.91 -6.58 12.20
C ASP A 102 2.63 -6.02 11.53
N TYR A 103 1.45 -6.50 11.94
CA TYR A 103 0.13 -6.14 11.38
C TYR A 103 -0.13 -4.63 11.33
N ASN A 104 0.37 -3.90 12.34
CA ASN A 104 0.22 -2.46 12.51
C ASN A 104 1.37 -1.64 11.91
N PHE A 105 2.34 -2.29 11.26
CA PHE A 105 3.47 -1.60 10.64
C PHE A 105 3.02 -0.70 9.50
N GLY A 106 3.65 0.46 9.37
CA GLY A 106 3.36 1.44 8.34
C GLY A 106 3.58 0.93 6.91
N SER A 107 2.64 1.19 6.03
CA SER A 107 2.70 0.82 4.61
C SER A 107 2.07 1.91 3.76
N LEU A 108 2.49 2.01 2.51
CA LEU A 108 1.91 2.93 1.54
C LEU A 108 0.92 2.19 0.65
N ILE A 109 -0.26 2.78 0.44
CA ILE A 109 -1.28 2.27 -0.46
C ILE A 109 -1.70 3.34 -1.45
N ARG A 110 -2.10 2.90 -2.65
CA ARG A 110 -2.61 3.78 -3.70
C ARG A 110 -4.04 4.19 -3.42
N THR A 111 -4.37 5.48 -3.48
CA THR A 111 -5.75 5.94 -3.29
C THR A 111 -6.62 5.54 -4.48
N ASP A 112 -6.16 5.70 -5.71
CA ASP A 112 -6.75 5.13 -6.93
C ASP A 112 -5.97 3.88 -7.39
N ALA A 113 -6.64 2.74 -7.40
CA ALA A 113 -6.09 1.43 -7.77
C ALA A 113 -5.57 1.37 -9.21
N ARG A 114 -6.06 2.27 -10.08
CA ARG A 114 -5.76 2.28 -11.52
C ARG A 114 -4.52 3.10 -11.87
N LYS A 115 -3.96 3.82 -10.89
CA LYS A 115 -2.83 4.73 -11.09
C LYS A 115 -1.58 4.20 -10.41
N GLU A 116 -0.44 4.80 -10.74
CA GLU A 116 0.85 4.54 -10.09
C GLU A 116 0.93 5.14 -8.68
N TYR A 117 1.94 4.75 -7.91
CA TYR A 117 2.29 5.45 -6.68
C TYR A 117 2.77 6.87 -7.03
N GLY A 118 2.17 7.87 -6.41
CA GLY A 118 2.53 9.27 -6.59
C GLY A 118 2.11 10.11 -5.39
N GLU A 119 2.59 11.36 -5.31
CA GLU A 119 2.35 12.26 -4.17
C GLU A 119 0.86 12.43 -3.85
N THR A 120 0.00 12.55 -4.87
CA THR A 120 -1.45 12.73 -4.72
C THR A 120 -2.23 11.41 -4.75
N ASN A 121 -1.58 10.30 -5.07
CA ASN A 121 -2.20 8.99 -5.20
C ASN A 121 -1.73 7.99 -4.14
N THR A 122 -1.11 8.46 -3.05
CA THR A 122 -0.52 7.58 -2.03
C THR A 122 -0.86 8.07 -0.64
N ILE A 123 -1.34 7.17 0.21
CA ILE A 123 -1.59 7.44 1.63
C ILE A 123 -0.92 6.38 2.50
N PHE A 124 -0.72 6.74 3.77
CA PHE A 124 -0.18 5.85 4.78
C PHE A 124 -1.29 5.03 5.44
N VAL A 125 -1.11 3.72 5.51
CA VAL A 125 -2.00 2.76 6.17
C VAL A 125 -1.18 1.75 6.95
N THR A 126 -1.83 0.95 7.79
CA THR A 126 -1.18 -0.21 8.41
C THR A 126 -1.04 -1.35 7.40
N ARG A 127 -0.10 -2.27 7.65
CA ARG A 127 0.14 -3.46 6.82
C ARG A 127 -1.14 -4.29 6.62
N ILE A 128 -1.95 -4.45 7.66
CA ILE A 128 -3.18 -5.23 7.55
C ILE A 128 -4.26 -4.52 6.73
N GLN A 129 -4.35 -3.19 6.82
CA GLN A 129 -5.19 -2.39 5.91
C GLN A 129 -4.73 -2.51 4.46
N PHE A 130 -3.41 -2.48 4.24
CA PHE A 130 -2.83 -2.72 2.92
C PHE A 130 -3.24 -4.09 2.38
N TYR A 131 -3.06 -5.16 3.16
CA TYR A 131 -3.48 -6.50 2.73
C TYR A 131 -4.97 -6.58 2.45
N ALA A 132 -5.82 -6.10 3.35
CA ALA A 132 -7.28 -6.09 3.16
C ALA A 132 -7.69 -5.49 1.80
N ILE A 133 -7.16 -4.29 1.50
CA ILE A 133 -7.54 -3.54 0.31
C ILE A 133 -6.87 -4.12 -0.96
N GLU A 134 -5.57 -4.40 -0.93
CA GLU A 134 -4.86 -4.87 -2.14
C GLU A 134 -5.19 -6.31 -2.50
N ILE A 135 -5.47 -7.20 -1.53
CA ILE A 135 -5.99 -8.55 -1.82
C ILE A 135 -7.34 -8.43 -2.50
N ALA A 136 -8.24 -7.57 -2.00
CA ALA A 136 -9.53 -7.33 -2.62
C ALA A 136 -9.39 -6.81 -4.05
N ARG A 137 -8.56 -5.78 -4.26
CA ARG A 137 -8.28 -5.21 -5.59
C ARG A 137 -7.69 -6.25 -6.55
N ASN A 138 -6.77 -7.09 -6.08
CA ASN A 138 -6.16 -8.15 -6.87
C ASN A 138 -7.19 -9.20 -7.32
N ARG A 139 -8.00 -9.71 -6.40
CA ARG A 139 -9.02 -10.72 -6.72
C ARG A 139 -10.09 -10.20 -7.67
N LEU A 140 -10.51 -8.95 -7.48
CA LEU A 140 -11.55 -8.30 -8.27
C LEU A 140 -11.01 -7.74 -9.61
N GLY A 141 -9.70 -7.80 -9.87
CA GLY A 141 -9.08 -7.26 -11.09
C GLY A 141 -9.00 -5.74 -11.15
N LEU A 142 -9.19 -5.04 -10.02
CA LEU A 142 -9.13 -3.58 -9.97
C LEU A 142 -7.70 -3.05 -10.15
N ASN A 143 -6.71 -3.92 -9.94
CA ASN A 143 -5.29 -3.65 -10.18
C ASN A 143 -4.81 -3.99 -11.59
N ASP A 144 -5.67 -4.48 -12.49
CA ASP A 144 -5.28 -4.86 -13.85
C ASP A 144 -4.74 -3.64 -14.63
N GLY A 145 -5.31 -2.44 -14.41
CA GLY A 145 -4.78 -1.21 -15.02
C GLY A 145 -3.38 -0.85 -14.51
N ALA A 146 -3.12 -1.06 -13.22
CA ALA A 146 -1.81 -0.79 -12.62
C ALA A 146 -0.74 -1.80 -13.05
N HIS A 147 -1.14 -3.06 -13.27
CA HIS A 147 -0.26 -4.08 -13.86
C HIS A 147 0.30 -3.62 -15.21
N GLU A 148 -0.55 -3.08 -16.08
CA GLU A 148 -0.11 -2.60 -17.39
C GLU A 148 0.77 -1.34 -17.30
N ILE A 149 0.47 -0.42 -16.38
CA ILE A 149 1.33 0.75 -16.13
C ILE A 149 2.71 0.29 -15.64
N ALA A 150 2.76 -0.61 -14.65
CA ALA A 150 4.00 -1.13 -14.08
C ALA A 150 4.88 -1.81 -15.16
N LYS A 151 4.27 -2.59 -16.06
CA LYS A 151 4.97 -3.19 -17.21
C LYS A 151 5.50 -2.16 -18.19
N ALA A 152 4.70 -1.14 -18.52
CA ALA A 152 5.12 -0.08 -19.43
C ALA A 152 6.30 0.74 -18.86
N ASP A 153 6.29 1.01 -17.56
CA ASP A 153 7.38 1.72 -16.88
C ASP A 153 8.66 0.88 -16.84
N ALA A 154 8.55 -0.40 -16.51
CA ALA A 154 9.69 -1.31 -16.52
C ALA A 154 10.33 -1.42 -17.92
N GLU A 155 9.51 -1.48 -18.97
CA GLU A 155 9.99 -1.49 -20.35
C GLU A 155 10.69 -0.18 -20.72
N LYS A 156 10.10 0.96 -20.35
CA LYS A 156 10.69 2.28 -20.59
C LYS A 156 12.03 2.43 -19.89
N GLU A 157 12.16 1.95 -18.65
CA GLU A 157 13.42 1.97 -17.91
C GLU A 157 14.47 1.02 -18.51
N ARG A 158 14.06 -0.17 -18.98
CA ARG A 158 14.95 -1.08 -19.72
C ARG A 158 15.52 -0.42 -20.97
N LEU A 159 14.65 0.16 -21.81
CA LEU A 159 15.05 0.84 -23.04
C LEU A 159 15.98 2.04 -22.77
N LYS A 160 15.75 2.80 -21.70
CA LYS A 160 16.66 3.89 -21.30
C LYS A 160 18.04 3.37 -20.91
N LYS A 161 18.11 2.31 -20.11
CA LYS A 161 19.38 1.68 -19.69
C LYS A 161 20.15 1.14 -20.88
N GLU A 162 19.48 0.48 -21.82
CA GLU A 162 20.10 -0.02 -23.06
C GLU A 162 20.66 1.13 -23.93
N LYS A 163 19.91 2.23 -24.06
CA LYS A 163 20.38 3.42 -24.80
C LYS A 163 21.59 4.07 -24.11
N ALA A 164 21.60 4.14 -22.78
CA ALA A 164 22.72 4.67 -22.02
C ALA A 164 23.98 3.78 -22.15
N ALA A 165 23.82 2.46 -22.06
CA ALA A 165 24.92 1.51 -22.23
C ALA A 165 25.55 1.59 -23.63
N LYS A 166 24.73 1.71 -24.68
CA LYS A 166 25.21 1.90 -26.06
C LYS A 166 25.99 3.21 -26.24
N LYS A 167 25.57 4.30 -25.58
CA LYS A 167 26.30 5.58 -25.61
C LYS A 167 27.65 5.52 -24.91
N ASN A 168 27.74 4.79 -23.79
CA ASN A 168 28.97 4.72 -22.99
C ASN A 168 29.98 3.68 -23.50
N GLY A 169 29.56 2.68 -24.29
CA GLY A 169 30.44 1.68 -24.89
C GLY A 169 31.02 2.06 -26.25
N THR A 170 30.74 3.26 -26.76
CA THR A 170 31.22 3.77 -28.07
C THR A 170 32.23 4.92 -27.90
N SER A 171 32.98 4.94 -26.78
CA SER A 171 34.05 5.90 -26.49
C SER A 171 35.35 5.17 -26.18
#